data_AF-A0A662KLU3-F1
#
_entry.id   AF-A0A662KLU3-F1
#
_cell.length_a   1.000
_cell.length_b   1.000
_cell.length_c   1.000
_cell.angle_alpha   90.00
_cell.angle_beta   90.00
_cell.angle_gamma   90.00
#
_symmetry.space_group_name_H-M   'P 1'
#
loop_
_entity.id
_entity.type
_entity.pdbx_description
1 polymer ?
#
loop_
_entity_poly.entity_id
_entity_poly.type
_entity_poly.pdbx_seq_one_letter_code
_entity_poly.pdbx_strand_id
1 'polypeptide(L)'
;MSRFVDTYLKRVLKTMEKNKLIENGDRVFVALSGGKDSASCLYVVRKFVEKKSIDCDVKGFYINLDNSPEVIESIKMQVELSGVDLITVEPPNILDYRGSRPICSVCGVVKRYLMNKIPKEKGATKIATGHNMDDFIVFFLKNLVGKNYSWISNFKPRVDST
;
A
#
# COMPACT_ATOMS: atom_id res chain seq x y z
N MET A 1 14.14 2.57 22.10
CA MET A 1 14.00 2.76 20.65
C MET A 1 15.10 3.70 20.17
N SER A 2 15.69 3.53 18.99
CA SER A 2 16.80 4.40 18.56
C SER A 2 16.28 5.80 18.21
N ARG A 3 17.11 6.84 18.43
CA ARG A 3 16.78 8.25 18.11
C ARG A 3 16.30 8.45 16.66
N PHE A 4 16.78 7.61 15.75
CA PHE A 4 16.35 7.57 14.35
C PHE A 4 14.88 7.15 14.20
N VAL A 5 14.48 6.04 14.81
CA VAL A 5 13.10 5.51 14.70
C VAL A 5 12.09 6.50 15.28
N ASP A 6 12.41 7.12 16.41
CA ASP A 6 11.54 8.15 17.00
C ASP A 6 11.36 9.36 16.08
N THR A 7 12.44 9.81 15.44
CA THR A 7 12.40 10.92 14.49
C THR A 7 11.59 10.57 13.24
N TYR A 8 11.79 9.35 12.72
CA TYR A 8 11.03 8.81 11.60
C TYR A 8 9.54 8.77 11.92
N LEU A 9 9.15 8.12 13.01
CA LEU A 9 7.76 8.03 13.44
C LEU A 9 7.15 9.42 13.66
N LYS A 10 7.85 10.32 14.35
CA LYS A 10 7.34 11.68 14.57
C LYS A 10 7.01 12.40 13.27
N ARG A 11 7.84 12.27 12.23
CA ARG A 11 7.61 12.88 10.91
C ARG A 11 6.44 12.25 10.18
N VAL A 12 6.37 10.92 10.13
CA VAL A 12 5.30 10.22 9.41
C VAL A 12 3.96 10.43 10.09
N LEU A 13 3.87 10.27 11.42
CA LEU A 13 2.62 10.45 12.17
C LEU A 13 2.08 11.88 12.06
N LYS A 14 2.97 12.90 12.09
CA LYS A 14 2.57 14.30 11.85
C LYS A 14 2.00 14.50 10.44
N THR A 15 2.56 13.81 9.45
CA THR A 15 2.08 13.87 8.06
C THR A 15 0.73 13.18 7.91
N MET A 16 0.55 12.01 8.55
CA MET A 16 -0.72 11.29 8.57
C MET A 16 -1.84 12.13 9.18
N GLU A 17 -1.55 12.79 10.31
CA GLU A 17 -2.49 13.69 10.99
C GLU A 17 -2.83 14.91 10.14
N LYS A 18 -1.81 15.60 9.61
CA LYS A 18 -2.01 16.81 8.77
C LYS A 18 -2.91 16.53 7.56
N ASN A 19 -2.78 15.36 6.95
CA ASN A 19 -3.51 15.00 5.73
C ASN A 19 -4.76 14.16 5.99
N LYS A 20 -5.12 13.92 7.26
CA LYS A 20 -6.27 13.08 7.66
C LYS A 20 -6.27 11.72 6.93
N LEU A 21 -5.11 11.05 6.94
CA LEU A 21 -4.95 9.80 6.20
C LEU A 21 -5.76 8.66 6.83
N ILE A 22 -5.94 8.66 8.15
CA ILE A 22 -6.74 7.68 8.90
C ILE A 22 -7.58 8.45 9.93
N GLU A 23 -8.86 8.10 10.02
CA GLU A 23 -9.90 8.73 10.82
C GLU A 23 -10.74 7.66 11.55
N ASN A 24 -11.57 8.07 12.52
CA ASN A 24 -12.44 7.13 13.23
C ASN A 24 -13.46 6.49 12.30
N GLY A 25 -13.71 5.19 12.50
CA GLY A 25 -14.58 4.36 11.68
C GLY A 25 -13.94 3.86 10.38
N ASP A 26 -12.66 4.16 10.15
CA ASP A 26 -11.97 3.64 8.97
C ASP A 26 -11.71 2.13 9.07
N ARG A 27 -11.84 1.45 7.92
CA ARG A 27 -11.29 0.11 7.70
C ARG A 27 -10.15 0.23 6.70
N VAL A 28 -8.92 0.17 7.19
CA VAL A 28 -7.70 0.40 6.41
C VAL A 28 -7.07 -0.93 6.01
N PHE A 29 -6.95 -1.15 4.71
CA PHE A 29 -6.21 -2.29 4.17
C PHE A 29 -4.80 -1.83 3.79
N VAL A 30 -3.78 -2.45 4.37
CA VAL A 30 -2.38 -2.15 4.03
C VAL A 30 -1.91 -3.13 2.96
N ALA A 31 -1.54 -2.61 1.78
CA ALA A 31 -1.05 -3.43 0.68
C ALA A 31 0.36 -3.98 1.00
N LEU A 32 0.46 -5.31 1.11
CA LEU A 32 1.69 -6.02 1.44
C LEU A 32 2.31 -6.62 0.18
N SER A 33 3.63 -6.48 0.03
CA SER A 33 4.40 -7.08 -1.06
C SER A 33 5.48 -8.04 -0.58
N GLY A 34 5.56 -8.29 0.74
CA GLY A 34 6.68 -9.02 1.36
C GLY A 34 7.96 -8.19 1.53
N GLY A 35 7.95 -6.91 1.15
CA GLY A 35 9.10 -6.02 1.22
C GLY A 35 9.17 -5.19 2.52
N LYS A 36 10.32 -4.56 2.74
CA LYS A 36 10.57 -3.70 3.91
C LYS A 36 9.65 -2.47 3.95
N ASP A 37 9.32 -1.89 2.80
CA ASP A 37 8.51 -0.67 2.73
C ASP A 37 7.05 -0.95 3.08
N SER A 38 6.49 -2.08 2.62
CA SER A 38 5.15 -2.51 3.03
C SER A 38 5.09 -2.91 4.51
N ALA A 39 6.13 -3.59 5.01
CA ALA A 39 6.25 -3.93 6.43
C ALA A 39 6.29 -2.67 7.32
N SER A 40 7.12 -1.70 6.93
CA SER A 40 7.23 -0.41 7.62
C SER A 40 5.92 0.36 7.58
N CYS A 41 5.23 0.37 6.43
CA CYS A 41 3.91 0.99 6.28
C CYS A 41 2.89 0.39 7.26
N LEU A 42 2.79 -0.95 7.33
CA LEU A 42 1.88 -1.63 8.25
C LEU A 42 2.18 -1.28 9.72
N TYR A 43 3.45 -1.33 10.10
CA TYR A 43 3.89 -0.96 11.44
C TYR A 43 3.50 0.48 11.81
N VAL A 44 3.74 1.44 10.91
CA VAL A 44 3.44 2.85 11.15
C VAL A 44 1.93 3.10 11.23
N VAL A 45 1.14 2.48 10.35
CA VAL A 45 -0.33 2.56 10.38
C VAL A 45 -0.85 2.06 11.72
N ARG A 46 -0.39 0.88 12.17
CA ARG A 46 -0.81 0.32 13.47
C ARG A 46 -0.42 1.23 14.63
N LYS A 47 0.82 1.76 14.62
CA LYS A 47 1.30 2.70 15.64
C LYS A 47 0.53 4.02 15.65
N PHE A 48 0.08 4.51 14.50
CA PHE A 48 -0.75 5.70 14.42
C PHE A 48 -2.12 5.47 15.08
N VAL A 49 -2.79 4.38 14.73
CA VAL A 49 -4.09 3.99 15.29
C VAL A 49 -3.99 3.81 16.82
N GLU A 50 -2.98 3.08 17.29
CA GLU A 50 -2.73 2.87 18.73
C GLU A 50 -2.48 4.19 19.46
N LYS A 51 -1.56 5.02 18.95
CA LYS A 51 -1.15 6.27 19.62
C LYS A 51 -2.24 7.33 19.66
N LYS A 52 -3.12 7.34 18.66
CA LYS A 52 -4.23 8.30 18.55
C LYS A 52 -5.54 7.73 19.11
N SER A 53 -5.55 6.48 19.57
CA SER A 53 -6.75 5.79 20.05
C SER A 53 -7.92 5.90 19.05
N ILE A 54 -7.62 5.73 17.77
CA ILE A 54 -8.60 5.79 16.68
C ILE A 54 -9.31 4.44 16.62
N ASP A 55 -10.64 4.46 16.54
CA ASP A 55 -11.42 3.28 16.18
C ASP A 55 -11.22 2.98 14.69
N CYS A 56 -10.29 2.09 14.39
CA CYS A 56 -9.91 1.74 13.03
C CYS A 56 -9.56 0.26 12.93
N ASP A 57 -10.21 -0.44 12.00
CA ASP A 57 -9.92 -1.84 11.66
C ASP A 57 -8.77 -1.88 10.64
N VAL A 58 -7.61 -2.42 11.03
CA VAL A 58 -6.42 -2.49 10.18
C VAL A 58 -6.18 -3.94 9.77
N LYS A 59 -6.09 -4.19 8.46
CA LYS A 59 -5.81 -5.52 7.91
C LYS A 59 -4.68 -5.48 6.88
N GLY A 60 -3.88 -6.53 6.83
CA GLY A 60 -2.97 -6.77 5.72
C GLY A 60 -3.74 -7.20 4.47
N PHE A 61 -3.33 -6.74 3.30
CA PHE A 61 -3.91 -7.09 2.01
C PHE A 61 -2.81 -7.50 1.03
N TYR A 62 -2.86 -8.75 0.56
CA TYR A 62 -1.88 -9.32 -0.34
C TYR A 62 -2.54 -9.87 -1.61
N ILE A 63 -1.95 -9.57 -2.77
CA ILE A 63 -2.31 -10.17 -4.06
C ILE A 63 -1.16 -11.09 -4.45
N ASN A 64 -1.44 -12.39 -4.50
CA ASN A 64 -0.47 -13.44 -4.73
C ASN A 64 -0.20 -13.63 -6.23
N LEU A 65 0.79 -12.93 -6.78
CA LEU A 65 1.04 -12.92 -8.22
C LEU A 65 1.88 -14.09 -8.72
N ASP A 66 2.77 -14.63 -7.89
CA ASP A 66 3.82 -15.55 -8.31
C ASP A 66 3.93 -16.80 -7.42
N ASN A 67 3.10 -16.93 -6.38
CA ASN A 67 3.14 -18.05 -5.43
C ASN A 67 4.52 -18.26 -4.78
N SER A 68 5.33 -17.19 -4.65
CA SER A 68 6.65 -17.30 -4.01
C SER A 68 6.51 -17.65 -2.52
N PRO A 69 7.03 -18.82 -2.07
CA PRO A 69 6.94 -19.23 -0.66
C PRO A 69 7.61 -18.23 0.29
N GLU A 70 8.74 -17.67 -0.13
CA GLU A 70 9.52 -16.69 0.63
C GLU A 70 8.75 -15.40 0.86
N VAL A 71 8.03 -14.93 -0.17
CA VAL A 71 7.17 -13.73 -0.07
C VAL A 71 6.00 -14.01 0.85
N ILE A 72 5.35 -15.17 0.72
CA ILE A 72 4.23 -15.57 1.57
C ILE A 72 4.66 -15.65 3.04
N GLU A 73 5.82 -16.23 3.32
CA GLU A 73 6.39 -16.31 4.68
C GLU A 73 6.71 -14.93 5.24
N SER A 74 7.34 -14.05 4.45
CA SER A 74 7.60 -12.66 4.83
C SER A 74 6.31 -11.91 5.18
N ILE A 75 5.25 -12.11 4.39
CA ILE A 75 3.96 -11.47 4.62
C ILE A 75 3.30 -11.99 5.90
N LYS A 76 3.33 -13.31 6.13
CA LYS A 76 2.83 -13.93 7.37
C LYS A 76 3.53 -13.35 8.59
N MET A 77 4.85 -13.24 8.54
CA MET A 77 5.64 -12.63 9.61
C MET A 77 5.27 -11.15 9.83
N GLN A 78 5.07 -10.38 8.76
CA GLN A 78 4.66 -8.96 8.87
C GLN A 78 3.32 -8.78 9.58
N VAL A 79 2.33 -9.62 9.27
CA VAL A 79 1.00 -9.53 9.90
C VAL A 79 1.00 -10.05 11.32
N GLU A 80 1.75 -11.12 11.60
CA GLU A 80 1.90 -11.70 12.94
C GLU A 80 2.55 -10.70 13.90
N LEU A 81 3.69 -10.10 13.51
CA LEU A 81 4.38 -9.08 14.30
C LEU A 81 3.54 -7.81 14.52
N SER A 82 2.61 -7.53 13.61
CA SER A 82 1.73 -6.35 13.70
C SER A 82 0.40 -6.65 14.41
N GLY A 83 0.09 -7.92 14.66
CA GLY A 83 -1.17 -8.37 15.26
C GLY A 83 -2.39 -7.99 14.44
N VAL A 84 -2.34 -8.19 13.11
CA VAL A 84 -3.46 -7.88 12.19
C VAL A 84 -3.87 -9.11 11.38
N ASP A 85 -5.13 -9.13 10.93
CA ASP A 85 -5.61 -10.14 9.99
C ASP A 85 -4.98 -9.95 8.61
N LEU A 86 -4.83 -11.04 7.85
CA LEU A 86 -4.40 -11.01 6.45
C LEU A 86 -5.54 -11.41 5.50
N ILE A 87 -5.75 -10.60 4.47
CA ILE A 87 -6.59 -10.93 3.33
C ILE A 87 -5.68 -11.23 2.14
N THR A 88 -5.73 -12.47 1.66
CA THR A 88 -5.00 -12.92 0.48
C THR A 88 -5.95 -13.08 -0.70
N VAL A 89 -5.50 -12.66 -1.87
CA VAL A 89 -6.22 -12.75 -3.14
C VAL A 89 -5.34 -13.44 -4.17
N GLU A 90 -5.90 -14.46 -4.81
CA GLU A 90 -5.34 -15.02 -6.04
C GLU A 90 -5.84 -14.20 -7.25
N PRO A 91 -4.93 -13.65 -8.07
CA PRO A 91 -5.30 -12.96 -9.29
C PRO A 91 -5.84 -13.95 -10.33
N PRO A 92 -6.64 -13.48 -11.31
CA PRO A 92 -6.99 -14.32 -12.44
C PRO A 92 -5.73 -14.66 -13.25
N ASN A 93 -5.78 -15.74 -14.04
CA ASN A 93 -4.66 -16.13 -14.89
C ASN A 93 -4.35 -15.02 -15.90
N ILE A 94 -3.23 -14.32 -15.68
CA ILE A 94 -2.83 -13.13 -16.47
C ILE A 94 -2.57 -13.50 -17.93
N LEU A 95 -2.20 -14.76 -18.21
CA LEU A 95 -1.96 -15.25 -19.57
C LEU A 95 -3.20 -15.14 -20.45
N ASP A 96 -4.38 -15.31 -19.87
CA ASP A 96 -5.66 -15.24 -20.59
C ASP A 96 -5.95 -13.82 -21.12
N TYR A 97 -5.35 -12.80 -20.49
CA TYR A 97 -5.56 -11.38 -20.81
C TYR A 97 -4.36 -10.74 -21.52
N ARG A 98 -3.30 -11.52 -21.81
CA ARG A 98 -2.03 -10.98 -22.31
C ARG A 98 -2.15 -10.43 -23.73
N GLY A 99 -2.79 -11.17 -24.62
CA GLY A 99 -2.72 -10.93 -26.07
C GLY A 99 -1.27 -10.75 -26.52
N SER A 100 -0.99 -9.69 -27.29
CA SER A 100 0.35 -9.32 -27.75
C SER A 100 1.15 -8.43 -26.78
N ARG A 101 0.59 -8.06 -25.62
CA ARG A 101 1.24 -7.13 -24.69
C ARG A 101 2.33 -7.80 -23.85
N PRO A 102 3.34 -7.04 -23.38
CA PRO A 102 4.31 -7.53 -22.40
C PRO A 102 3.62 -7.95 -21.09
N ILE A 103 4.06 -9.04 -20.49
CA ILE A 103 3.47 -9.62 -19.26
C ILE A 103 3.43 -8.59 -18.12
N CYS A 104 4.51 -7.84 -17.91
CA CYS A 104 4.59 -6.82 -16.86
C CYS A 104 3.57 -5.67 -17.07
N SER A 105 3.22 -5.35 -18.31
CA SER A 105 2.21 -4.33 -18.61
C SER A 105 0.82 -4.79 -18.17
N VAL A 106 0.47 -6.04 -18.47
CA VAL A 106 -0.84 -6.62 -18.13
C VAL A 106 -0.94 -6.90 -16.64
N CYS A 107 0.09 -7.47 -16.03
CA CYS A 107 0.20 -7.66 -14.58
C CYS A 107 -0.02 -6.34 -13.82
N GLY A 108 0.62 -5.25 -14.26
CA GLY A 108 0.46 -3.94 -13.63
C GLY A 108 -0.95 -3.35 -13.76
N VAL A 109 -1.70 -3.68 -14.81
CA VAL A 109 -3.11 -3.26 -14.98
C VAL A 109 -4.02 -4.10 -14.09
N VAL A 110 -3.87 -5.42 -14.13
CA VAL A 110 -4.64 -6.36 -13.29
C VAL A 110 -4.44 -6.06 -11.82
N LYS A 111 -3.19 -5.87 -11.37
CA LYS A 111 -2.88 -5.54 -9.98
C LYS A 111 -3.57 -4.25 -9.53
N ARG A 112 -3.51 -3.18 -10.33
CA ARG A 112 -4.19 -1.92 -10.01
C ARG A 112 -5.71 -2.08 -9.95
N TYR A 113 -6.30 -2.84 -10.86
CA TYR A 113 -7.72 -3.15 -10.84
C TYR A 113 -8.13 -3.90 -9.57
N LEU A 114 -7.44 -4.99 -9.24
CA LEU A 114 -7.70 -5.80 -8.05
C LEU A 114 -7.47 -5.01 -6.75
N MET A 115 -6.43 -4.16 -6.72
CA MET A 115 -6.15 -3.28 -5.59
C MET A 115 -7.28 -2.30 -5.32
N ASN A 116 -7.98 -1.79 -6.33
CA ASN A 116 -9.12 -0.90 -6.09
C ASN A 116 -10.42 -1.66 -5.81
N LYS A 117 -10.66 -2.76 -6.54
CA LYS A 117 -11.93 -3.50 -6.48
C LYS A 117 -12.11 -4.28 -5.17
N ILE A 118 -11.12 -5.09 -4.80
CA ILE A 118 -11.30 -6.08 -3.73
C ILE A 118 -11.39 -5.45 -2.34
N PRO A 119 -10.52 -4.48 -1.97
CA PRO A 119 -10.66 -3.80 -0.70
C PRO A 119 -12.05 -3.15 -0.56
N LYS A 120 -12.56 -2.52 -1.63
CA LYS A 120 -13.90 -1.94 -1.66
C LYS A 120 -15.00 -2.99 -1.44
N GLU A 121 -14.95 -4.13 -2.12
CA GLU A 121 -15.90 -5.25 -1.94
C GLU A 121 -15.83 -5.87 -0.53
N LYS A 122 -14.65 -5.85 0.11
CA LYS A 122 -14.44 -6.33 1.48
C LYS A 122 -14.69 -5.24 2.55
N GLY A 123 -15.21 -4.08 2.13
CA GLY A 123 -15.63 -2.99 3.00
C GLY A 123 -14.50 -2.09 3.52
N ALA A 124 -13.31 -2.12 2.92
CA ALA A 124 -12.26 -1.17 3.24
C ALA A 124 -12.68 0.25 2.83
N THR A 125 -12.46 1.21 3.72
CA THR A 125 -12.67 2.63 3.44
C THR A 125 -11.44 3.26 2.80
N LYS A 126 -10.25 2.74 3.12
CA LYS A 126 -8.96 3.26 2.64
C LYS A 126 -7.96 2.13 2.38
N ILE A 127 -7.03 2.38 1.46
CA ILE A 127 -5.89 1.50 1.20
C ILE A 127 -4.60 2.28 1.49
N ALA A 128 -3.73 1.69 2.30
CA ALA A 128 -2.39 2.21 2.54
C ALA A 128 -1.38 1.45 1.69
N THR A 129 -0.47 2.18 1.04
CA THR A 129 0.61 1.61 0.22
C THR A 129 1.96 2.09 0.71
N GLY A 130 2.97 1.23 0.72
CA GLY A 130 4.34 1.56 1.14
C GLY A 130 5.16 2.36 0.13
N HIS A 131 4.55 3.23 -0.69
CA HIS A 131 5.30 4.08 -1.62
C HIS A 131 6.17 5.09 -0.85
N ASN A 132 7.42 5.25 -1.28
CA ASN A 132 8.41 6.11 -0.64
C ASN A 132 8.86 7.26 -1.55
N MET A 133 9.86 8.03 -1.10
CA MET A 133 10.37 9.19 -1.84
C MET A 133 11.05 8.79 -3.15
N ASP A 134 11.70 7.64 -3.20
CA ASP A 134 12.38 7.18 -4.42
C ASP A 134 11.36 6.86 -5.51
N ASP A 135 10.23 6.23 -5.14
CA ASP A 135 9.10 6.02 -6.05
C ASP A 135 8.57 7.35 -6.61
N PHE A 136 8.44 8.38 -5.75
CA PHE A 136 8.03 9.71 -6.17
C PHE A 136 9.03 10.34 -7.14
N ILE A 137 10.34 10.24 -6.88
CA ILE A 137 11.37 10.80 -7.74
C ILE A 137 11.33 10.12 -9.11
N VAL A 138 11.22 8.80 -9.16
CA VAL A 138 11.09 8.05 -10.43
C VAL A 138 9.83 8.47 -11.18
N PHE A 139 8.69 8.58 -10.48
CA PHE A 139 7.44 9.07 -11.06
C PHE A 139 7.56 10.50 -11.60
N PHE A 140 8.16 11.40 -10.83
CA PHE A 140 8.36 12.81 -11.18
C PHE A 140 9.23 12.95 -12.43
N LEU A 141 10.41 12.31 -12.45
CA LEU A 141 11.35 12.40 -13.56
C LEU A 141 10.75 11.80 -14.85
N LYS A 142 10.07 10.66 -14.76
CA LYS A 142 9.38 10.05 -15.91
C LYS A 142 8.39 11.02 -16.54
N ASN A 143 7.56 11.67 -15.72
CA ASN A 143 6.54 12.59 -16.22
C ASN A 143 7.14 13.92 -16.67
N LEU A 144 8.21 14.40 -16.04
CA LEU A 144 8.94 15.59 -16.46
C LEU A 144 9.56 15.42 -17.86
N VAL A 145 10.30 14.32 -18.07
CA VAL A 145 10.93 14.02 -19.37
C VAL A 145 9.87 13.75 -20.44
N GLY A 146 8.79 13.04 -20.08
CA GLY A 146 7.66 12.79 -20.97
C GLY A 146 6.76 14.01 -21.23
N LYS A 147 7.07 15.19 -20.67
CA LYS A 147 6.25 16.42 -20.75
C LYS A 147 4.80 16.25 -20.26
N ASN A 148 4.57 15.29 -19.37
CA ASN A 148 3.27 14.98 -18.77
C ASN A 148 3.10 15.74 -17.43
N TYR A 149 3.18 17.07 -17.48
CA TYR A 149 3.19 17.89 -16.26
C TYR A 149 1.94 17.75 -15.39
N SER A 150 0.77 17.56 -16.02
CA SER A 150 -0.50 17.34 -15.31
C SER A 150 -0.50 16.08 -14.44
N TRP A 151 0.30 15.08 -14.80
CA TRP A 151 0.39 13.84 -14.04
C TRP A 151 1.23 13.98 -12.78
N ILE A 152 2.18 14.92 -12.76
CA ILE A 152 3.06 15.13 -11.61
C ILE A 152 2.25 15.46 -10.36
N SER A 153 1.18 16.25 -10.49
CA SER A 153 0.31 16.62 -9.38
C SER A 153 -0.52 15.47 -8.81
N ASN A 154 -0.57 14.30 -9.46
CA ASN A 154 -1.38 13.17 -9.01
C ASN A 154 -0.71 12.35 -7.90
N PHE A 155 0.59 12.53 -7.67
CA PHE A 155 1.29 11.86 -6.57
C PHE A 155 1.13 12.65 -5.28
N LYS A 156 0.06 12.36 -4.55
CA LYS A 156 -0.28 13.00 -3.27
C LYS A 156 -0.31 11.97 -2.14
N PRO A 157 -0.11 12.37 -0.88
CA PRO A 157 -0.24 11.47 0.28
C PRO A 157 -1.63 10.83 0.41
N ARG A 158 -2.67 11.49 -0.12
CA ARG A 158 -4.03 10.99 -0.25
C ARG A 158 -4.48 11.18 -1.69
N VAL A 159 -5.01 10.10 -2.27
CA VAL A 159 -5.64 10.09 -3.59
C VAL A 159 -7.02 9.49 -3.39
N ASP A 160 -8.05 10.17 -3.90
CA ASP A 160 -9.41 9.65 -3.84
C ASP A 160 -9.58 8.55 -4.89
N SER A 161 -10.37 7.51 -4.57
CA SER A 161 -10.65 6.44 -5.53
C SER A 161 -11.38 7.02 -6.73
N THR A 162 -10.83 6.78 -7.91
CA THR A 162 -11.55 6.88 -9.19
C THR A 162 -12.47 5.68 -9.41
#